data_AF-A0A4R5VUQ2-F1
#
_entry.id   AF-A0A4R5VUQ2-F1
#
_cell.length_a   1.000
_cell.length_b   1.000
_cell.length_c   1.000
_cell.angle_alpha   90.00
_cell.angle_beta   90.00
_cell.angle_gamma   90.00
#
_symmetry.space_group_name_H-M   'P 1'
#
loop_
_entity.id
_entity.type
_entity.pdbx_description
1 polymer ?
#
loop_
_entity_poly.entity_id
_entity_poly.type
_entity_poly.pdbx_seq_one_letter_code
_entity_poly.pdbx_strand_id
1 'polypeptide(L)'
;MNYFNNSFRFTWKQFSADLLWAFDLLRSGRKDASVKRAVRFVLRGLTSVRSTALWLNFLRESNLLATSVSEATFVDRIHRPFFDKRCGTDTRTDYLCSHFSILAQLLDEEQLHKVISGVGITLSTLFGKSGEIVELNLVRLPSYDREGGASIELCVNGRALLLMTFTLVYQHQHYAIKIGGIQAKEYPDADSRSLMRDTTHALYGIQPRILMIETLRHLAKQLGCESIECIHEQNHIYRALRYRNKKTIHAQYNVLWEIVGGALNAQGNFSIPSSVPEKPIESRPSKKRNEYRHRALLIEAIRTQMNLAIQPALVFPQVDTYVHANPNNPLFSPVVASLETT
;
A
#
# COMPACT_ATOMS: atom_id res chain seq x y z
N MET A 1 -13.97 1.88 -16.73
CA MET A 1 -14.63 0.57 -16.93
C MET A 1 -13.91 -0.41 -16.02
N ASN A 2 -14.56 -0.79 -14.92
CA ASN A 2 -13.90 -1.36 -13.73
C ASN A 2 -13.68 -2.86 -13.88
N TYR A 3 -12.48 -3.32 -13.52
CA TYR A 3 -12.04 -4.73 -13.54
C TYR A 3 -12.93 -5.72 -12.78
N PHE A 4 -13.87 -5.23 -11.96
CA PHE A 4 -14.74 -6.03 -11.09
C PHE A 4 -16.17 -6.21 -11.61
N ASN A 5 -16.52 -5.64 -12.77
CA ASN A 5 -17.94 -5.40 -13.06
C ASN A 5 -18.68 -6.55 -13.79
N ASN A 6 -17.99 -7.61 -14.24
CA ASN A 6 -18.62 -8.65 -15.07
C ASN A 6 -19.19 -9.86 -14.29
N SER A 7 -18.88 -10.01 -13.00
CA SER A 7 -19.41 -11.13 -12.17
C SER A 7 -20.23 -10.69 -10.96
N PHE A 8 -20.19 -9.41 -10.55
CA PHE A 8 -20.91 -8.95 -9.37
C PHE A 8 -22.42 -8.80 -9.64
N ARG A 9 -23.22 -9.74 -9.14
CA ARG A 9 -24.70 -9.64 -9.12
C ARG A 9 -25.18 -9.15 -7.77
N PHE A 10 -25.58 -7.89 -7.70
CA PHE A 10 -26.16 -7.32 -6.49
C PHE A 10 -27.51 -7.97 -6.16
N THR A 11 -27.69 -8.39 -4.91
CA THR A 11 -29.01 -8.75 -4.36
C THR A 11 -29.16 -8.14 -2.98
N TRP A 12 -30.37 -7.65 -2.67
CA TRP A 12 -30.68 -7.11 -1.35
C TRP A 12 -30.53 -8.15 -0.23
N LYS A 13 -30.86 -9.42 -0.52
CA LYS A 13 -30.69 -10.54 0.40
C LYS A 13 -29.22 -10.71 0.80
N GLN A 14 -28.30 -10.80 -0.17
CA GLN A 14 -26.87 -10.92 0.12
C GLN A 14 -26.33 -9.68 0.84
N PHE A 15 -26.71 -8.48 0.37
CA PHE A 15 -26.26 -7.24 0.98
C PHE A 15 -26.68 -7.12 2.45
N SER A 16 -27.91 -7.54 2.80
CA SER A 16 -28.36 -7.57 4.19
C SER A 16 -27.56 -8.56 5.06
N ALA A 17 -27.23 -9.73 4.53
CA ALA A 17 -26.40 -10.71 5.22
C ALA A 17 -24.99 -10.17 5.47
N ASP A 18 -24.41 -9.51 4.46
CA ASP A 18 -23.08 -8.92 4.56
C ASP A 18 -23.04 -7.76 5.57
N LEU A 19 -24.10 -6.95 5.65
CA LEU A 19 -24.21 -5.89 6.65
C LEU A 19 -24.32 -6.44 8.08
N LEU A 20 -25.08 -7.52 8.28
CA LEU A 20 -25.19 -8.19 9.58
C LEU A 20 -23.86 -8.80 10.02
N TRP A 21 -23.20 -9.52 9.11
CA TRP A 21 -21.85 -10.04 9.33
C TRP A 21 -20.86 -8.93 9.73
N ALA A 22 -20.83 -7.84 8.97
CA ALA A 22 -19.95 -6.70 9.24
C ALA A 22 -20.29 -6.03 10.58
N PHE A 23 -21.57 -5.94 10.93
CA PHE A 23 -22.02 -5.41 12.21
C PHE A 23 -21.50 -6.24 13.38
N ASP A 24 -21.67 -7.56 13.33
CA ASP A 24 -21.22 -8.46 14.40
C ASP A 24 -19.70 -8.50 14.52
N LEU A 25 -18.98 -8.54 13.40
CA LEU A 25 -17.53 -8.47 13.39
C LEU A 25 -17.03 -7.17 14.03
N LEU A 26 -17.64 -6.02 13.72
CA LEU A 26 -17.28 -4.73 14.31
C LEU A 26 -17.68 -4.60 15.79
N ARG A 27 -18.71 -5.33 16.24
CA ARG A 27 -19.19 -5.34 17.63
C ARG A 27 -18.35 -6.22 18.55
N SER A 28 -17.77 -7.31 18.03
CA SER A 28 -17.04 -8.35 18.79
C SER A 28 -15.92 -7.80 19.71
N GLY A 29 -15.36 -6.63 19.41
CA GLY A 29 -14.49 -5.90 20.34
C GLY A 29 -15.28 -5.30 21.51
N ARG A 30 -15.46 -6.06 22.61
CA ARG A 30 -16.29 -5.77 23.80
C ARG A 30 -16.09 -4.39 24.47
N LYS A 31 -16.54 -3.28 23.85
CA LYS A 31 -16.59 -1.91 24.40
C LYS A 31 -17.74 -1.12 23.75
N ASP A 32 -18.42 -0.21 24.43
CA ASP A 32 -19.50 0.63 23.82
C ASP A 32 -19.09 1.39 22.55
N ALA A 33 -17.80 1.68 22.42
CA ALA A 33 -17.21 2.28 21.22
C ALA A 33 -17.33 1.37 19.97
N SER A 34 -17.42 0.05 20.14
CA SER A 34 -17.57 -0.94 19.07
C SER A 34 -18.98 -0.96 18.49
N VAL A 35 -20.01 -0.90 19.34
CA VAL A 35 -21.42 -0.80 18.90
C VAL A 35 -21.65 0.49 18.13
N LYS A 36 -21.17 1.63 18.65
CA LYS A 36 -21.25 2.91 17.93
C LYS A 36 -20.52 2.87 16.58
N ARG A 37 -19.44 2.09 16.46
CA ARG A 37 -18.71 1.89 15.20
C ARG A 37 -19.53 1.04 14.22
N ALA A 38 -20.11 -0.06 14.68
CA ALA A 38 -20.92 -0.97 13.88
C ALA A 38 -22.19 -0.28 13.34
N VAL A 39 -22.92 0.46 14.19
CA VAL A 39 -24.09 1.24 13.77
C VAL A 39 -23.72 2.28 12.70
N ARG A 40 -22.64 3.05 12.91
CA ARG A 40 -22.17 4.03 11.90
C ARG A 40 -21.74 3.35 10.60
N PHE A 41 -21.20 2.14 10.66
CA PHE A 41 -20.87 1.37 9.47
C PHE A 41 -22.14 1.04 8.68
N VAL A 42 -23.14 0.44 9.33
CA VAL A 42 -24.42 0.09 8.68
C VAL A 42 -25.09 1.31 8.06
N LEU A 43 -25.23 2.41 8.81
CA LEU A 43 -25.82 3.65 8.30
C LEU A 43 -25.09 4.18 7.07
N ARG A 44 -23.75 4.19 7.09
CA ARG A 44 -22.96 4.62 5.92
C ARG A 44 -23.04 3.62 4.77
N GLY A 45 -23.15 2.33 5.07
CA GLY A 45 -23.38 1.28 4.09
C GLY A 45 -24.67 1.50 3.31
N LEU A 46 -25.75 1.90 3.99
CA LEU A 46 -27.02 2.25 3.36
C LEU A 46 -26.94 3.53 2.51
N THR A 47 -26.06 4.48 2.85
CA THR A 47 -25.84 5.69 2.02
C THR A 47 -24.93 5.46 0.81
N SER A 48 -24.18 4.35 0.77
CA SER A 48 -23.21 4.04 -0.28
C SER A 48 -23.28 2.57 -0.70
N VAL A 49 -24.52 2.11 -0.94
CA VAL A 49 -24.88 0.70 -1.16
C VAL A 49 -23.96 0.00 -2.14
N ARG A 50 -23.76 0.59 -3.33
CA ARG A 50 -22.90 0.00 -4.37
C ARG A 50 -21.49 -0.27 -3.86
N SER A 51 -20.85 0.74 -3.27
CA SER A 51 -19.46 0.69 -2.83
C SER A 51 -19.26 -0.20 -1.62
N THR A 52 -20.24 -0.25 -0.72
CA THR A 52 -20.25 -1.18 0.41
C THR A 52 -20.47 -2.62 -0.06
N ALA A 53 -21.42 -2.85 -0.97
CA ALA A 53 -21.68 -4.20 -1.48
C ALA A 53 -20.48 -4.75 -2.26
N LEU A 54 -19.84 -3.92 -3.09
CA LEU A 54 -18.60 -4.30 -3.80
C LEU A 54 -17.47 -4.64 -2.82
N TRP A 55 -17.26 -3.82 -1.80
CA TRP A 55 -16.21 -4.05 -0.81
C TRP A 55 -16.45 -5.32 0.01
N LEU A 56 -17.68 -5.54 0.47
CA LEU A 56 -18.02 -6.74 1.24
C LEU A 56 -17.97 -8.01 0.38
N ASN A 57 -18.39 -7.93 -0.88
CA ASN A 57 -18.21 -9.03 -1.84
C ASN A 57 -16.74 -9.37 -2.04
N PHE A 58 -15.90 -8.35 -2.26
CA PHE A 58 -14.46 -8.52 -2.40
C PHE A 58 -13.83 -9.17 -1.16
N LEU A 59 -14.20 -8.71 0.04
CA LEU A 59 -13.71 -9.28 1.29
C LEU A 59 -14.16 -10.73 1.52
N ARG A 60 -15.34 -11.11 1.03
CA ARG A 60 -15.86 -12.48 1.08
C ARG A 60 -15.10 -13.42 0.16
N GLU A 61 -14.89 -12.99 -1.08
CA GLU A 61 -14.25 -13.80 -2.13
C GLU A 61 -12.74 -13.91 -1.95
N SER A 62 -12.12 -12.95 -1.23
CA SER A 62 -10.69 -12.95 -0.97
C SER A 62 -10.32 -13.59 0.38
N ASN A 63 -9.15 -14.23 0.44
CA ASN A 63 -8.59 -14.75 1.69
C ASN A 63 -7.99 -13.64 2.60
N LEU A 64 -8.14 -12.37 2.24
CA LEU A 64 -7.48 -11.24 2.92
C LEU A 64 -7.85 -11.13 4.41
N LEU A 65 -9.12 -11.38 4.74
CA LEU A 65 -9.56 -11.30 6.14
C LEU A 65 -8.98 -12.42 6.98
N ALA A 66 -8.96 -13.66 6.47
CA ALA A 66 -8.35 -14.79 7.15
C ALA A 66 -6.84 -14.58 7.41
N THR A 67 -6.15 -13.82 6.55
CA THR A 67 -4.73 -13.48 6.71
C THR A 67 -4.45 -12.26 7.60
N SER A 68 -5.48 -11.54 8.05
CA SER A 68 -5.33 -10.26 8.74
C SER A 68 -5.47 -10.41 10.25
N VAL A 69 -4.43 -10.01 10.99
CA VAL A 69 -4.43 -9.94 12.47
C VAL A 69 -5.46 -8.92 13.03
N SER A 70 -6.06 -8.06 12.17
CA SER A 70 -7.05 -7.06 12.58
C SER A 70 -8.23 -6.93 11.59
N GLU A 71 -9.01 -7.99 11.44
CA GLU A 71 -10.18 -8.12 10.56
C GLU A 71 -11.15 -6.91 10.64
N ALA A 72 -11.47 -6.46 11.86
CA ALA A 72 -12.40 -5.36 12.09
C ALA A 72 -11.92 -4.00 11.53
N THR A 73 -10.62 -3.81 11.29
CA THR A 73 -10.10 -2.56 10.71
C THR A 73 -10.23 -2.49 9.20
N PHE A 74 -10.30 -3.63 8.51
CA PHE A 74 -10.52 -3.71 7.07
C PHE A 74 -11.95 -3.35 6.67
N VAL A 75 -12.94 -3.86 7.40
CA VAL A 75 -14.36 -3.76 7.03
C VAL A 75 -14.80 -2.31 6.83
N ASP A 76 -14.46 -1.40 7.75
CA ASP A 76 -14.91 -0.01 7.68
C ASP A 76 -13.96 0.94 6.91
N ARG A 77 -12.94 0.43 6.19
CA ARG A 77 -11.94 1.25 5.48
C ARG A 77 -12.55 2.18 4.44
N ILE A 78 -13.53 1.71 3.66
CA ILE A 78 -14.17 2.51 2.61
C ILE A 78 -14.88 3.76 3.13
N HIS A 79 -15.23 3.78 4.42
CA HIS A 79 -15.86 4.92 5.11
C HIS A 79 -14.86 5.79 5.89
N ARG A 80 -13.56 5.55 5.72
CA ARG A 80 -12.48 6.36 6.29
C ARG A 80 -11.74 7.07 5.15
N PRO A 81 -11.31 8.32 5.34
CA PRO A 81 -10.42 8.96 4.38
C PRO A 81 -9.20 8.06 4.12
N PHE A 82 -8.87 7.85 2.85
CA PHE A 82 -7.78 6.98 2.38
C PHE A 82 -7.03 7.64 1.22
N PHE A 83 -5.70 7.59 1.25
CA PHE A 83 -4.74 8.18 0.30
C PHE A 83 -4.84 9.70 0.15
N ASP A 84 -5.92 10.20 -0.46
CA ASP A 84 -6.19 11.61 -0.73
C ASP A 84 -7.46 12.03 0.03
N LYS A 85 -7.40 13.20 0.70
CA LYS A 85 -8.54 13.72 1.48
C LYS A 85 -9.81 13.95 0.64
N ARG A 86 -9.65 14.10 -0.68
CA ARG A 86 -10.71 14.38 -1.65
C ARG A 86 -11.39 13.12 -2.18
N CYS A 87 -10.78 11.94 -2.02
CA CYS A 87 -11.38 10.69 -2.48
C CYS A 87 -12.72 10.44 -1.78
N GLY A 88 -13.80 10.27 -2.55
CA GLY A 88 -15.10 9.81 -2.07
C GLY A 88 -15.12 8.30 -1.81
N THR A 89 -16.20 7.77 -1.25
CA THR A 89 -16.29 6.34 -0.91
C THR A 89 -16.12 5.43 -2.12
N ASP A 90 -16.67 5.78 -3.29
CA ASP A 90 -16.55 4.98 -4.51
C ASP A 90 -15.10 4.84 -4.97
N THR A 91 -14.37 5.96 -5.09
CA THR A 91 -12.95 5.96 -5.44
C THR A 91 -12.11 5.17 -4.44
N ARG A 92 -12.43 5.26 -3.14
CA ARG A 92 -11.72 4.49 -2.10
C ARG A 92 -11.97 3.00 -2.25
N THR A 93 -13.21 2.59 -2.52
CA THR A 93 -13.53 1.18 -2.78
C THR A 93 -12.76 0.68 -3.98
N ASP A 94 -12.76 1.42 -5.10
CA ASP A 94 -12.01 1.04 -6.31
C ASP A 94 -10.51 0.89 -6.01
N TYR A 95 -9.90 1.84 -5.28
CA TYR A 95 -8.49 1.76 -4.90
C TYR A 95 -8.19 0.56 -4.00
N LEU A 96 -9.04 0.28 -3.01
CA LEU A 96 -8.81 -0.82 -2.06
C LEU A 96 -8.97 -2.18 -2.74
N CYS A 97 -10.06 -2.39 -3.48
CA CYS A 97 -10.27 -3.64 -4.23
C CYS A 97 -9.15 -3.87 -5.23
N SER A 98 -8.77 -2.83 -5.98
CA SER A 98 -7.69 -2.92 -6.95
C SER A 98 -6.36 -3.22 -6.27
N HIS A 99 -6.00 -2.51 -5.21
CA HIS A 99 -4.74 -2.69 -4.53
C HIS A 99 -4.53 -4.12 -4.05
N PHE A 100 -5.51 -4.67 -3.33
CA PHE A 100 -5.35 -6.00 -2.77
C PHE A 100 -5.43 -7.10 -3.82
N SER A 101 -6.16 -6.88 -4.91
CA SER A 101 -6.17 -7.84 -6.03
C SER A 101 -4.83 -7.87 -6.75
N ILE A 102 -4.24 -6.70 -7.01
CA ILE A 102 -2.91 -6.62 -7.62
C ILE A 102 -1.87 -7.25 -6.68
N LEU A 103 -1.95 -6.95 -5.38
CA LEU A 103 -1.03 -7.51 -4.40
C LEU A 103 -1.12 -9.05 -4.35
N ALA A 104 -2.32 -9.62 -4.43
CA ALA A 104 -2.53 -11.06 -4.47
C ALA A 104 -2.10 -11.72 -5.80
N GLN A 105 -1.94 -10.94 -6.89
CA GLN A 105 -1.37 -11.42 -8.15
C GLN A 105 0.16 -11.30 -8.20
N LEU A 106 0.73 -10.38 -7.41
CA LEU A 106 2.18 -10.15 -7.33
C LEU A 106 2.89 -11.12 -6.37
N LEU A 107 2.16 -11.67 -5.42
CA LEU A 107 2.69 -12.45 -4.31
C LEU A 107 2.04 -13.83 -4.30
N ASP A 108 2.82 -14.85 -3.94
CA ASP A 108 2.24 -16.14 -3.58
C ASP A 108 1.43 -16.04 -2.26
N GLU A 109 0.71 -17.11 -1.92
CA GLU A 109 -0.16 -17.13 -0.74
C GLU A 109 0.60 -16.91 0.58
N GLU A 110 1.80 -17.47 0.71
CA GLU A 110 2.63 -17.34 1.91
C GLU A 110 3.16 -15.91 2.06
N GLN A 111 3.67 -15.34 0.96
CA GLN A 111 4.13 -13.97 0.88
C GLN A 111 3.01 -12.98 1.18
N LEU A 112 1.83 -13.16 0.57
CA LEU A 112 0.67 -12.33 0.83
C LEU A 112 0.29 -12.38 2.31
N HIS A 113 0.25 -13.58 2.91
CA HIS A 113 -0.03 -13.74 4.33
C HIS A 113 1.00 -12.98 5.21
N LYS A 114 2.30 -13.12 4.93
CA LYS A 114 3.36 -12.38 5.64
C LYS A 114 3.18 -10.87 5.50
N VAL A 115 2.90 -10.35 4.30
CA VAL A 115 2.71 -8.92 4.08
C VAL A 115 1.48 -8.41 4.82
N ILE A 116 0.33 -9.08 4.72
CA ILE A 116 -0.94 -8.62 5.32
C ILE A 116 -0.93 -8.70 6.85
N SER A 117 -0.30 -9.72 7.42
CA SER A 117 -0.15 -9.90 8.87
C SER A 117 0.86 -8.94 9.51
N GLY A 118 1.68 -8.25 8.70
CA GLY A 118 2.65 -7.26 9.14
C GLY A 118 4.05 -7.81 9.41
N VAL A 119 4.29 -9.09 9.14
CA VAL A 119 5.65 -9.70 9.15
C VAL A 119 6.48 -9.16 7.99
N GLY A 120 5.86 -9.01 6.82
CA GLY A 120 6.51 -8.54 5.60
C GLY A 120 7.39 -9.58 4.91
N ILE A 121 7.92 -9.20 3.75
CA ILE A 121 8.89 -9.98 2.97
C ILE A 121 10.06 -9.08 2.57
N THR A 122 11.26 -9.63 2.48
CA THR A 122 12.43 -8.89 2.02
C THR A 122 12.47 -8.86 0.50
N LEU A 123 12.43 -7.66 -0.07
CA LEU A 123 12.57 -7.41 -1.50
C LEU A 123 14.03 -7.36 -1.93
N SER A 124 14.90 -6.82 -1.07
CA SER A 124 16.33 -6.75 -1.32
C SER A 124 17.14 -6.55 -0.04
N THR A 125 18.31 -7.18 0.02
CA THR A 125 19.37 -6.96 1.00
C THR A 125 20.62 -6.43 0.30
N LEU A 126 21.10 -5.29 0.76
CA LEU A 126 22.26 -4.58 0.25
C LEU A 126 23.33 -4.47 1.34
N PHE A 127 24.57 -4.32 0.90
CA PHE A 127 25.70 -4.09 1.79
C PHE A 127 26.24 -2.68 1.56
N GLY A 128 26.28 -1.91 2.65
CA GLY A 128 26.82 -0.57 2.70
C GLY A 128 28.34 -0.54 2.59
N LYS A 129 28.87 0.66 2.40
CA LYS A 129 30.30 0.93 2.20
C LYS A 129 31.20 0.34 3.30
N SER A 130 30.72 0.24 4.54
CA SER A 130 31.47 -0.27 5.68
C SER A 130 30.93 -1.62 6.21
N GLY A 131 30.08 -2.30 5.42
CA GLY A 131 29.47 -3.58 5.79
C GLY A 131 28.11 -3.45 6.48
N GLU A 132 27.50 -2.26 6.50
CA GLU A 132 26.13 -2.08 7.01
C GLU A 132 25.14 -2.93 6.21
N ILE A 133 24.24 -3.63 6.88
CA ILE A 133 23.20 -4.41 6.21
C ILE A 133 21.99 -3.50 5.99
N VAL A 134 21.62 -3.27 4.74
CA VAL A 134 20.46 -2.44 4.37
C VAL A 134 19.40 -3.30 3.72
N GLU A 135 18.22 -3.38 4.32
CA GLU A 135 17.12 -4.21 3.84
C GLU A 135 15.96 -3.34 3.37
N LEU A 136 15.35 -3.76 2.26
CA LEU A 136 14.12 -3.19 1.74
C LEU A 136 13.04 -4.25 1.87
N ASN A 137 12.03 -3.99 2.69
CA ASN A 137 10.98 -4.94 3.02
C ASN A 137 9.62 -4.45 2.50
N LEU A 138 8.84 -5.33 1.88
CA LEU A 138 7.43 -5.08 1.58
C LEU A 138 6.58 -5.53 2.76
N VAL A 139 5.78 -4.63 3.33
CA VAL A 139 4.99 -4.90 4.52
C VAL A 139 3.71 -4.08 4.54
N ARG A 140 2.63 -4.59 5.14
CA ARG A 140 1.48 -3.78 5.51
C ARG A 140 1.57 -3.40 6.98
N LEU A 141 1.47 -2.10 7.27
CA LEU A 141 1.44 -1.57 8.63
C LEU A 141 0.08 -0.91 8.91
N PRO A 142 -0.77 -1.48 9.80
CA PRO A 142 -2.11 -0.93 10.08
C PRO A 142 -2.12 0.54 10.53
N SER A 143 -1.06 1.01 11.18
CA SER A 143 -0.89 2.42 11.58
C SER A 143 -0.87 3.40 10.39
N TYR A 144 -0.56 2.91 9.19
CA TYR A 144 -0.41 3.69 7.95
C TYR A 144 -1.47 3.34 6.89
N ASP A 145 -2.47 2.53 7.23
CA ASP A 145 -3.55 2.12 6.32
C ASP A 145 -4.37 3.27 5.72
N ARG A 146 -4.20 4.50 6.23
CA ARG A 146 -4.84 5.71 5.69
C ARG A 146 -4.06 6.32 4.53
N GLU A 147 -2.77 6.07 4.45
CA GLU A 147 -1.87 6.61 3.43
C GLU A 147 -1.79 5.64 2.24
N GLY A 148 -1.96 4.33 2.47
CA GLY A 148 -2.04 3.33 1.41
C GLY A 148 -2.31 1.93 1.93
N GLY A 149 -2.17 0.93 1.06
CA GLY A 149 -2.47 -0.47 1.40
C GLY A 149 -1.24 -1.32 1.72
N ALA A 150 -0.06 -0.91 1.25
CA ALA A 150 1.22 -1.55 1.53
C ALA A 150 2.33 -0.49 1.71
N SER A 151 3.48 -0.90 2.21
CA SER A 151 4.64 -0.03 2.41
C SER A 151 5.94 -0.73 2.06
N ILE A 152 6.91 0.04 1.57
CA ILE A 152 8.32 -0.34 1.58
C ILE A 152 8.91 0.20 2.89
N GLU A 153 9.53 -0.67 3.68
CA GLU A 153 10.30 -0.31 4.88
C GLU A 153 11.79 -0.48 4.59
N LEU A 154 12.58 0.55 4.86
CA LEU A 154 14.04 0.50 4.77
C LEU A 154 14.59 0.29 6.17
N CYS A 155 15.29 -0.82 6.38
CA CYS A 155 15.98 -1.15 7.62
C CYS A 155 17.49 -1.07 7.44
N VAL A 156 18.20 -0.63 8.48
CA VAL A 156 19.67 -0.67 8.54
C VAL A 156 20.08 -1.39 9.81
N ASN A 157 20.86 -2.46 9.66
CA ASN A 157 21.29 -3.33 10.76
C ASN A 157 20.10 -3.79 11.64
N GLY A 158 19.00 -4.20 11.00
CA GLY A 158 17.77 -4.64 11.65
C GLY A 158 16.89 -3.52 12.25
N ARG A 159 17.29 -2.26 12.16
CA ARG A 159 16.50 -1.11 12.64
C ARG A 159 15.79 -0.40 11.49
N ALA A 160 14.47 -0.33 11.53
CA ALA A 160 13.66 0.39 10.54
C ALA A 160 13.95 1.90 10.58
N LEU A 161 14.27 2.51 9.44
CA LEU A 161 14.59 3.95 9.36
C LEU A 161 13.56 4.76 8.60
N LEU A 162 13.04 4.22 7.50
CA LEU A 162 12.07 4.89 6.64
C LEU A 162 10.94 3.96 6.28
N LEU A 163 9.76 4.55 6.11
CA LEU A 163 8.59 3.90 5.56
C LEU A 163 8.05 4.74 4.40
N MET A 164 7.73 4.08 3.29
CA MET A 164 7.04 4.67 2.16
C MET A 164 5.78 3.87 1.89
N THR A 165 4.63 4.49 2.09
CA THR A 165 3.32 3.85 1.96
C THR A 165 2.72 4.15 0.59
N PHE A 166 2.27 3.10 -0.09
CA PHE A 166 1.75 3.19 -1.45
C PHE A 166 0.47 2.37 -1.63
N THR A 167 -0.21 2.65 -2.74
CA THR A 167 -1.42 1.96 -3.20
C THR A 167 -1.20 1.56 -4.65
N LEU A 168 -1.61 0.35 -5.00
CA LEU A 168 -1.62 -0.15 -6.38
C LEU A 168 -3.02 0.04 -6.92
N VAL A 169 -3.16 0.59 -8.12
CA VAL A 169 -4.46 0.81 -8.73
C VAL A 169 -4.44 0.34 -10.17
N TYR A 170 -5.60 -0.08 -10.66
CA TYR A 170 -5.86 -0.38 -12.04
C TYR A 170 -7.01 0.50 -12.51
N GLN A 171 -6.72 1.45 -13.39
CA GLN A 171 -7.69 2.43 -13.88
C GLN A 171 -7.42 2.74 -15.35
N HIS A 172 -8.49 2.95 -16.13
CA HIS A 172 -8.39 3.29 -17.56
C HIS A 172 -7.56 2.29 -18.37
N GLN A 173 -7.64 1.00 -18.05
CA GLN A 173 -6.86 -0.07 -18.68
C GLN A 173 -5.34 -0.06 -18.38
N HIS A 174 -4.91 0.70 -17.38
CA HIS A 174 -3.50 0.79 -16.97
C HIS A 174 -3.33 0.58 -15.47
N TYR A 175 -2.23 -0.08 -15.10
CA TYR A 175 -1.76 -0.08 -13.71
C TYR A 175 -1.16 1.28 -13.38
N ALA A 176 -1.32 1.71 -12.13
CA ALA A 176 -0.62 2.86 -11.58
C ALA A 176 -0.28 2.63 -10.11
N ILE A 177 0.79 3.28 -9.66
CA ILE A 177 1.18 3.30 -8.25
C ILE A 177 0.91 4.70 -7.70
N LYS A 178 0.37 4.75 -6.48
CA LYS A 178 0.09 6.00 -5.77
C LYS A 178 0.84 6.03 -4.43
N ILE A 179 1.74 6.98 -4.21
CA ILE A 179 2.46 7.17 -2.94
C ILE A 179 1.68 8.13 -2.05
N GLY A 180 1.20 7.63 -0.91
CA GLY A 180 0.44 8.41 0.07
C GLY A 180 1.26 8.96 1.23
N GLY A 181 2.50 8.50 1.41
CA GLY A 181 3.37 9.03 2.46
C GLY A 181 4.78 8.44 2.43
N ILE A 182 5.73 9.22 2.93
CA ILE A 182 7.12 8.84 3.21
C ILE A 182 7.49 9.45 4.56
N GLN A 183 7.81 8.61 5.53
CA GLN A 183 8.05 9.04 6.91
C GLN A 183 9.28 8.36 7.48
N ALA A 184 10.06 9.11 8.27
CA ALA A 184 11.12 8.55 9.09
C ALA A 184 10.53 7.91 10.35
N LYS A 185 11.17 6.85 10.82
CA LYS A 185 10.92 6.30 12.15
C LYS A 185 11.70 7.13 13.17
N GLU A 186 11.00 7.58 14.20
CA GLU A 186 11.60 8.28 15.34
C GLU A 186 11.88 7.29 16.45
N TYR A 187 13.05 7.43 17.07
CA TYR A 187 13.50 6.59 18.16
C TYR A 187 13.94 7.48 19.32
N PRO A 188 13.50 7.20 20.57
CA PRO A 188 13.92 8.00 21.73
C PRO A 188 15.43 7.96 21.98
N ASP A 189 16.09 6.87 21.58
CA ASP A 189 17.50 6.57 21.82
C ASP A 189 18.43 6.95 20.66
N ALA A 190 17.92 7.57 19.58
CA ALA A 190 18.75 7.92 18.43
C ALA A 190 18.30 9.21 17.72
N ASP A 191 19.28 10.04 17.30
CA ASP A 191 19.00 11.18 16.43
C ASP A 191 18.69 10.71 15.00
N SER A 192 17.45 10.91 14.55
CA SER A 192 17.04 10.52 13.20
C SER A 192 17.85 11.23 12.11
N ARG A 193 18.37 12.44 12.36
CA ARG A 193 19.17 13.16 11.36
C ARG A 193 20.54 12.53 11.17
N SER A 194 21.22 12.14 12.24
CA SER A 194 22.50 11.44 12.14
C SER A 194 22.33 10.09 11.45
N LEU A 195 21.30 9.31 11.80
CA LEU A 195 20.99 8.04 11.15
C LEU A 195 20.78 8.19 9.63
N MET A 196 20.04 9.22 9.19
CA MET A 196 19.86 9.48 7.75
C MET A 196 21.17 9.85 7.05
N ARG A 197 22.01 10.67 7.69
CA ARG A 197 23.31 11.08 7.14
C ARG A 197 24.24 9.87 7.02
N ASP A 198 24.33 9.06 8.05
CA ASP A 198 25.23 7.93 8.11
C ASP A 198 24.78 6.83 7.13
N THR A 199 23.46 6.60 7.01
CA THR A 199 22.89 5.72 5.98
C THR A 199 23.17 6.25 4.57
N THR A 200 23.09 7.56 4.34
CA THR A 200 23.46 8.17 3.06
C THR A 200 24.92 7.90 2.73
N HIS A 201 25.82 7.99 3.71
CA HIS A 201 27.23 7.65 3.52
C HIS A 201 27.43 6.16 3.21
N ALA A 202 26.73 5.27 3.93
CA ALA A 202 26.75 3.82 3.69
C ALA A 202 26.28 3.45 2.27
N LEU A 203 25.29 4.17 1.75
CA LEU A 203 24.72 3.98 0.40
C LEU A 203 25.47 4.74 -0.70
N TYR A 204 26.79 4.96 -0.54
CA TYR A 204 27.63 5.68 -1.51
C TYR A 204 27.04 7.05 -1.90
N GLY A 205 26.40 7.73 -0.95
CA GLY A 205 25.78 9.05 -1.12
C GLY A 205 24.38 9.04 -1.76
N ILE A 206 23.74 7.88 -1.98
CA ILE A 206 22.31 7.83 -2.32
C ILE A 206 21.53 8.18 -1.05
N GLN A 207 20.66 9.19 -1.14
CA GLN A 207 19.76 9.49 -0.04
C GLN A 207 18.77 8.33 0.15
N PRO A 208 18.53 7.84 1.38
CA PRO A 208 17.65 6.71 1.64
C PRO A 208 16.24 6.86 1.02
N ARG A 209 15.67 8.07 1.06
CA ARG A 209 14.37 8.35 0.42
C ARG A 209 14.38 8.16 -1.10
N ILE A 210 15.49 8.49 -1.76
CA ILE A 210 15.67 8.28 -3.20
C ILE A 210 15.80 6.79 -3.50
N LEU A 211 16.53 6.04 -2.66
CA LEU A 211 16.63 4.58 -2.79
C LEU A 211 15.25 3.92 -2.78
N MET A 212 14.38 4.32 -1.84
CA MET A 212 13.00 3.80 -1.78
C MET A 212 12.21 4.11 -3.04
N ILE A 213 12.33 5.32 -3.58
CA ILE A 213 11.67 5.72 -4.83
C ILE A 213 12.18 4.87 -6.00
N GLU A 214 13.48 4.58 -6.08
CA GLU A 214 14.03 3.68 -7.10
C GLU A 214 13.50 2.24 -6.96
N THR A 215 13.32 1.73 -5.73
CA THR A 215 12.65 0.45 -5.48
C THR A 215 11.23 0.44 -6.04
N LEU A 216 10.47 1.51 -5.81
CA LEU A 216 9.09 1.61 -6.30
C LEU A 216 9.01 1.88 -7.81
N ARG A 217 10.00 2.57 -8.40
CA ARG A 217 10.16 2.69 -9.85
C ARG A 217 10.37 1.35 -10.52
N HIS A 218 11.17 0.48 -9.91
CA HIS A 218 11.34 -0.88 -10.41
C HIS A 218 10.02 -1.66 -10.38
N LEU A 219 9.29 -1.59 -9.27
CA LEU A 219 7.94 -2.19 -9.19
C LEU A 219 6.99 -1.59 -10.25
N ALA A 220 7.00 -0.27 -10.44
CA ALA A 220 6.21 0.40 -11.45
C ALA A 220 6.52 -0.11 -12.87
N LYS A 221 7.80 -0.31 -13.19
CA LYS A 221 8.22 -0.90 -14.47
C LYS A 221 7.72 -2.33 -14.64
N GLN A 222 7.85 -3.17 -13.61
CA GLN A 222 7.33 -4.54 -13.65
C GLN A 222 5.82 -4.59 -13.90
N LEU A 223 5.08 -3.60 -13.38
CA LEU A 223 3.64 -3.45 -13.60
C LEU A 223 3.26 -2.80 -14.94
N GLY A 224 4.23 -2.34 -15.74
CA GLY A 224 3.96 -1.56 -16.95
C GLY A 224 3.39 -0.16 -16.69
N CYS A 225 3.62 0.40 -15.50
CA CYS A 225 3.21 1.76 -15.15
C CYS A 225 4.18 2.78 -15.78
N GLU A 226 3.65 3.78 -16.47
CA GLU A 226 4.46 4.88 -17.04
C GLU A 226 4.85 5.93 -15.98
N SER A 227 3.99 6.13 -14.98
CA SER A 227 4.19 7.12 -13.93
C SER A 227 3.70 6.63 -12.57
N ILE A 228 4.18 7.31 -11.53
CA ILE A 228 3.79 7.10 -10.14
C ILE A 228 3.20 8.42 -9.64
N GLU A 229 1.97 8.37 -9.13
CA GLU A 229 1.32 9.54 -8.53
C GLU A 229 1.79 9.69 -7.08
N CYS A 230 2.23 10.89 -6.70
CA CYS A 230 2.65 11.21 -5.34
C CYS A 230 1.73 12.26 -4.74
N ILE A 231 1.25 12.00 -3.53
CA ILE A 231 0.30 12.92 -2.87
C ILE A 231 0.95 14.29 -2.64
N HIS A 232 0.22 15.35 -3.00
CA HIS A 232 0.59 16.71 -2.64
C HIS A 232 0.33 16.96 -1.15
N GLU A 233 1.19 17.71 -0.47
CA GLU A 233 1.06 17.97 0.97
C GLU A 233 -0.30 18.54 1.38
N GLN A 234 -0.93 19.34 0.50
CA GLN A 234 -2.24 19.96 0.74
C GLN A 234 -3.40 18.97 0.58
N ASN A 235 -3.21 17.92 -0.20
CA ASN A 235 -4.20 16.87 -0.43
C ASN A 235 -4.03 15.67 0.52
N HIS A 236 -2.94 15.67 1.29
CA HIS A 236 -2.60 14.63 2.24
C HIS A 236 -3.73 14.31 3.22
N ILE A 237 -3.86 13.04 3.58
CA ILE A 237 -5.02 12.52 4.28
C ILE A 237 -5.27 13.14 5.67
N TYR A 238 -4.21 13.47 6.41
CA TYR A 238 -4.35 14.14 7.72
C TYR A 238 -4.88 15.57 7.64
N ARG A 239 -4.97 16.18 6.44
CA ARG A 239 -5.68 17.46 6.24
C ARG A 239 -7.19 17.28 6.05
N ALA A 240 -7.71 16.05 6.02
CA ALA A 240 -9.15 15.81 6.02
C ALA A 240 -9.80 16.37 7.30
N LEU A 241 -11.03 16.87 7.20
CA LEU A 241 -11.78 17.46 8.33
C LEU A 241 -11.79 16.53 9.56
N ARG A 242 -11.89 15.22 9.33
CA ARG A 242 -11.87 14.17 10.36
C ARG A 242 -10.58 14.13 11.20
N TYR A 243 -9.47 14.66 10.69
CA TYR A 243 -8.12 14.53 11.28
C TYR A 243 -7.40 15.86 11.56
N ARG A 244 -8.03 17.00 11.23
CA ARG A 244 -7.45 18.34 11.31
C ARG A 244 -6.77 18.70 12.64
N ASN A 245 -7.16 18.06 13.75
CA ASN A 245 -6.64 18.35 15.09
C ASN A 245 -5.68 17.28 15.65
N LYS A 246 -5.22 16.32 14.83
CA LYS A 246 -4.53 15.11 15.34
C LYS A 246 -3.06 14.96 14.97
N LYS A 247 -2.58 15.58 13.89
CA LYS A 247 -1.18 15.52 13.46
C LYS A 247 -0.82 16.76 12.63
N THR A 248 0.28 17.42 12.99
CA THR A 248 0.97 18.36 12.12
C THR A 248 1.83 17.58 11.12
N ILE A 249 1.66 17.87 9.84
CA ILE A 249 2.48 17.28 8.77
C ILE A 249 3.73 18.15 8.66
N HIS A 250 4.89 17.62 9.03
CA HIS A 250 6.18 18.32 8.93
C HIS A 250 7.02 17.89 7.71
N ALA A 251 6.52 16.95 6.90
CA ALA A 251 7.27 16.43 5.77
C ALA A 251 7.17 17.37 4.55
N GLN A 252 8.32 17.86 4.09
CA GLN A 252 8.48 18.59 2.82
C GLN A 252 8.36 17.62 1.64
N TYR A 253 7.15 17.10 1.43
CA TYR A 253 6.86 16.13 0.36
C TYR A 253 7.15 16.70 -1.03
N ASN A 254 6.71 17.92 -1.27
CA ASN A 254 6.77 18.55 -2.59
C ASN A 254 8.21 18.68 -3.11
N VAL A 255 9.13 19.12 -2.25
CA VAL A 255 10.56 19.26 -2.61
C VAL A 255 11.16 17.92 -3.02
N LEU A 256 10.82 16.83 -2.31
CA LEU A 256 11.29 15.50 -2.67
C LEU A 256 10.76 15.07 -4.04
N TRP A 257 9.49 15.33 -4.33
CA TRP A 257 8.88 15.01 -5.61
C TRP A 257 9.54 15.76 -6.76
N GLU A 258 9.79 17.06 -6.60
CA GLU A 258 10.52 17.88 -7.58
C GLU A 258 11.94 17.34 -7.83
N ILE A 259 12.68 16.97 -6.77
CA ILE A 259 14.04 16.40 -6.88
C ILE A 259 14.06 15.13 -7.75
N VAL A 260 13.02 14.29 -7.68
CA VAL A 260 12.94 13.06 -8.47
C VAL A 260 12.28 13.24 -9.83
N GLY A 261 12.10 14.48 -10.29
CA GLY A 261 11.52 14.79 -11.60
C GLY A 261 10.00 14.80 -11.61
N GLY A 262 9.37 15.06 -10.47
CA GLY A 262 7.93 15.20 -10.33
C GLY A 262 7.40 16.50 -10.88
N ALA A 263 6.28 16.43 -11.58
CA ALA A 263 5.50 17.59 -12.01
C ALA A 263 4.06 17.47 -11.50
N LEU A 264 3.38 18.60 -11.30
CA LEU A 264 1.96 18.58 -10.93
C LEU A 264 1.13 18.01 -12.08
N ASN A 265 0.20 17.11 -11.74
CA ASN A 265 -0.78 16.55 -12.65
C ASN A 265 -2.09 17.37 -12.61
N ALA A 266 -3.03 17.04 -13.50
CA ALA A 266 -4.33 17.70 -13.58
C ALA A 266 -5.16 17.61 -12.29
N GLN A 267 -4.88 16.61 -11.45
CA GLN A 267 -5.55 16.39 -10.17
C GLN A 267 -4.87 17.15 -9.02
N GLY A 268 -3.83 17.96 -9.28
CA GLY A 268 -3.11 18.73 -8.26
C GLY A 268 -2.26 17.89 -7.31
N ASN A 269 -1.93 16.66 -7.71
CA ASN A 269 -0.91 15.80 -7.09
C ASN A 269 0.34 15.79 -7.97
N PHE A 270 1.46 15.23 -7.49
CA PHE A 270 2.65 15.08 -8.31
C PHE A 270 2.58 13.79 -9.14
N SER A 271 3.21 13.80 -10.31
CA SER A 271 3.48 12.62 -11.13
C SER A 271 4.97 12.54 -11.37
N ILE A 272 5.60 11.46 -10.92
CA ILE A 272 7.02 11.17 -11.16
C ILE A 272 7.14 10.08 -12.22
N PRO A 273 8.17 10.10 -13.08
CA PRO A 273 8.32 9.07 -14.10
C PRO A 273 8.76 7.73 -13.47
N SER A 274 8.27 6.61 -14.01
CA SER A 274 8.66 5.26 -13.58
C SER A 274 10.09 4.89 -13.99
N SER A 275 10.70 5.68 -14.88
CA SER A 275 12.09 5.55 -15.28
C SER A 275 12.74 6.93 -15.44
N VAL A 276 14.02 7.04 -15.07
CA VAL A 276 14.81 8.24 -15.34
C VAL A 276 15.93 7.84 -16.29
N PRO A 277 16.19 8.62 -17.36
CA PRO A 277 17.32 8.37 -18.24
C PRO A 277 18.63 8.32 -17.44
N GLU A 278 19.37 7.22 -17.57
CA GLU A 278 20.68 7.11 -16.96
C GLU A 278 21.65 8.06 -17.66
N LYS A 279 22.33 8.90 -16.88
CA LYS A 279 23.35 9.80 -17.42
C LYS A 279 24.65 9.00 -17.61
N PRO A 280 25.33 9.13 -18.78
CA PRO A 280 26.58 8.42 -19.03
C PRO A 280 27.62 8.74 -17.96
N ILE A 281 28.42 7.76 -17.57
CA ILE A 281 29.38 7.89 -16.47
C ILE A 281 30.47 8.94 -16.81
N GLU A 282 30.73 9.13 -18.10
CA GLU A 282 31.64 10.12 -18.67
C GLU A 282 31.21 11.55 -18.33
N SER A 283 29.89 11.80 -18.30
CA SER A 283 29.32 13.10 -17.89
C SER A 283 29.49 13.39 -16.40
N ARG A 284 29.88 12.40 -15.59
CA ARG A 284 30.12 12.58 -14.16
C ARG A 284 31.55 13.05 -13.91
N PRO A 285 31.77 13.95 -12.92
CA PRO A 285 33.11 14.38 -12.55
C PRO A 285 34.02 13.19 -12.23
N SER A 286 35.25 13.16 -12.78
CA SER A 286 36.17 12.03 -12.69
C SER A 286 36.34 11.50 -11.25
N LYS A 287 36.55 12.40 -10.28
CA LYS A 287 36.71 12.08 -8.85
C LYS A 287 35.48 11.40 -8.21
N LYS A 288 34.29 11.52 -8.80
CA LYS A 288 33.05 10.89 -8.31
C LYS A 288 32.62 9.67 -9.13
N ARG A 289 33.29 9.34 -10.24
CA ARG A 289 32.87 8.23 -11.13
C ARG A 289 32.82 6.89 -10.40
N ASN A 290 33.76 6.61 -9.50
CA ASN A 290 33.73 5.36 -8.73
C ASN A 290 32.48 5.26 -7.83
N GLU A 291 32.16 6.34 -7.12
CA GLU A 291 30.95 6.43 -6.30
C GLU A 291 29.68 6.19 -7.14
N TYR A 292 29.56 6.85 -8.30
CA TYR A 292 28.42 6.64 -9.20
C TYR A 292 28.31 5.21 -9.75
N ARG A 293 29.43 4.51 -9.97
CA ARG A 293 29.41 3.08 -10.34
C ARG A 293 28.84 2.22 -9.21
N HIS A 294 29.29 2.44 -7.97
CA HIS A 294 28.72 1.74 -6.82
C HIS A 294 27.21 2.01 -6.64
N ARG A 295 26.76 3.24 -6.92
CA ARG A 295 25.33 3.57 -6.95
C ARG A 295 24.57 2.73 -7.95
N ALA A 296 25.06 2.64 -9.19
CA ALA A 296 24.44 1.84 -10.23
C ALA A 296 24.37 0.36 -9.83
N LEU A 297 25.44 -0.18 -9.21
CA LEU A 297 25.46 -1.55 -8.70
C LEU A 297 24.41 -1.79 -7.60
N LEU A 298 24.24 -0.86 -6.66
CA LEU A 298 23.20 -0.98 -5.64
C LEU A 298 21.79 -0.99 -6.25
N ILE A 299 21.53 -0.09 -7.20
CA ILE A 299 20.23 -0.05 -7.88
C ILE A 299 19.99 -1.33 -8.67
N GLU A 300 21.00 -1.84 -9.38
CA GLU A 300 20.87 -3.09 -10.14
C GLU A 300 20.68 -4.32 -9.24
N ALA A 301 21.33 -4.34 -8.08
CA ALA A 301 21.12 -5.37 -7.07
C ALA A 301 19.67 -5.37 -6.57
N ILE A 302 19.08 -4.18 -6.29
CA ILE A 302 17.66 -4.07 -5.93
C ILE A 302 16.79 -4.68 -7.04
N ARG A 303 17.00 -4.28 -8.30
CA ARG A 303 16.20 -4.76 -9.44
C ARG A 303 16.26 -6.27 -9.58
N THR A 304 17.47 -6.84 -9.52
CA THR A 304 17.70 -8.28 -9.65
C THR A 304 17.05 -9.06 -8.52
N GLN A 305 17.27 -8.64 -7.27
CA GLN A 305 16.71 -9.33 -6.10
C GLN A 305 15.18 -9.19 -6.05
N MET A 306 14.62 -8.04 -6.42
CA MET A 306 13.18 -7.86 -6.54
C MET A 306 12.54 -8.78 -7.56
N ASN A 307 13.17 -8.98 -8.73
CA ASN A 307 12.67 -9.91 -9.75
C ASN A 307 12.60 -11.36 -9.22
N LEU A 308 13.46 -11.72 -8.27
CA LEU A 308 13.46 -13.03 -7.62
C LEU A 308 12.46 -13.10 -6.47
N ALA A 309 12.36 -12.03 -5.67
CA ALA A 309 11.53 -11.96 -4.47
C ALA A 309 10.04 -11.88 -4.80
N ILE A 310 9.68 -11.14 -5.85
CA ILE A 310 8.30 -11.01 -6.32
C ILE A 310 8.25 -11.40 -7.80
N GLN A 311 7.55 -12.49 -8.09
CA GLN A 311 7.28 -12.88 -9.46
C GLN A 311 5.89 -12.38 -9.81
N PRO A 312 5.75 -11.35 -10.66
CA PRO A 312 4.45 -10.98 -11.15
C PRO A 312 3.89 -12.18 -11.92
N ALA A 313 2.88 -12.85 -11.37
CA ALA A 313 2.03 -13.76 -12.13
C ALA A 313 1.08 -12.98 -13.07
N LEU A 314 1.40 -11.72 -13.35
CA LEU A 314 0.62 -10.80 -14.15
C LEU A 314 0.64 -11.27 -15.60
N VAL A 315 -0.25 -12.20 -15.91
CA VAL A 315 -0.85 -12.26 -17.23
C VAL A 315 -1.56 -10.92 -17.39
N PHE A 316 -0.93 -9.99 -18.12
CA PHE A 316 -1.62 -8.78 -18.58
C PHE A 316 -2.95 -9.23 -19.16
N PRO A 317 -4.10 -8.79 -18.63
CA PRO A 317 -5.36 -9.33 -19.10
C PRO A 317 -5.53 -8.97 -20.57
N GLN A 318 -5.32 -9.94 -21.45
CA GLN A 318 -6.25 -10.07 -22.55
C GLN A 318 -7.58 -10.38 -21.87
N VAL A 319 -8.58 -9.58 -22.22
CA VAL A 319 -9.96 -9.75 -21.79
C VAL A 319 -10.32 -11.21 -22.06
N ASP A 320 -10.25 -12.06 -21.03
CA ASP A 320 -11.12 -13.20 -20.77
C ASP A 320 -10.64 -13.99 -19.53
N THR A 321 -11.54 -14.07 -18.55
CA THR A 321 -11.62 -15.02 -17.42
C THR A 321 -10.48 -15.08 -16.39
N TYR A 322 -10.79 -14.68 -15.14
CA TYR A 322 -10.29 -15.37 -13.95
C TYR A 322 -11.37 -15.52 -12.88
N VAL A 323 -11.58 -16.78 -12.49
CA VAL A 323 -12.26 -17.23 -11.28
C VAL A 323 -11.30 -18.17 -10.58
N HIS A 324 -10.95 -17.86 -9.35
CA HIS A 324 -10.92 -18.85 -8.26
C HIS A 324 -11.29 -18.10 -6.98
N ALA A 325 -12.59 -17.98 -6.74
CA ALA A 325 -13.14 -17.66 -5.44
C ALA A 325 -13.02 -18.91 -4.55
N ASN A 326 -12.66 -18.73 -3.28
CA ASN A 326 -12.80 -19.77 -2.27
C ASN A 326 -14.24 -19.75 -1.75
N PRO A 327 -15.13 -20.69 -2.15
CA PRO A 327 -16.53 -20.67 -1.74
C PRO A 327 -16.74 -21.02 -0.25
N ASN A 328 -15.70 -21.44 0.47
CA ASN A 328 -15.80 -21.95 1.84
C ASN A 328 -15.16 -21.03 2.89
N ASN A 329 -15.14 -19.71 2.68
CA ASN A 329 -14.59 -18.77 3.66
C ASN A 329 -15.36 -18.86 5.00
N PRO A 330 -14.79 -19.47 6.06
CA PRO A 330 -15.52 -19.79 7.28
C PRO A 330 -15.94 -18.53 8.06
N LEU A 331 -15.32 -17.38 7.77
CA LEU A 331 -15.63 -16.10 8.39
C LEU A 331 -17.01 -15.56 7.98
N PHE A 332 -17.58 -16.02 6.85
CA PHE A 332 -18.89 -15.56 6.35
C PHE A 332 -20.04 -16.55 6.57
N SER A 333 -19.77 -17.68 7.24
CA SER A 333 -20.83 -18.62 7.60
C SER A 333 -21.73 -18.00 8.68
N PRO A 334 -23.06 -18.00 8.50
CA PRO A 334 -23.96 -17.66 9.59
C PRO A 334 -23.73 -18.67 10.70
N VAL A 335 -23.46 -18.18 11.92
CA VAL A 335 -23.54 -19.01 13.13
C VAL A 335 -24.98 -19.49 13.21
N VAL A 336 -25.23 -20.70 12.73
CA VAL A 336 -26.46 -21.41 13.03
C VAL A 336 -26.36 -21.72 14.51
N ALA A 337 -26.95 -20.85 15.32
CA ALA A 337 -27.20 -21.15 16.71
C ALA A 337 -28.12 -22.38 16.71
N SER A 338 -27.53 -23.55 16.88
CA SER A 338 -28.23 -24.77 17.24
C SER A 338 -28.87 -24.51 18.61
N LEU A 339 -30.14 -24.12 18.60
CA LEU A 339 -31.04 -24.28 19.72
C LEU A 339 -31.19 -25.79 19.93
N GLU A 340 -30.36 -26.35 20.80
CA GLU A 340 -30.65 -27.62 21.42
C GLU A 340 -31.84 -27.39 22.37
N THR A 341 -33.03 -27.69 21.87
CA THR A 341 -34.15 -28.11 22.70
C THR A 341 -34.02 -29.61 22.94
N THR A 342 -33.56 -29.98 24.13
CA THR A 342 -34.19 -30.96 25.04
C THR A 342 -33.47 -30.99 26.36
#